data_AF-A0A2J8M1V7-F1
#
_entry.id   AF-A0A2J8M1V7-F1
#
_cell.length_a   1.000
_cell.length_b   1.000
_cell.length_c   1.000
_cell.angle_alpha   90.00
_cell.angle_beta   90.00
_cell.angle_gamma   90.00
#
_symmetry.space_group_name_H-M   'P 1'
#
loop_
_entity.id
_entity.type
_entity.pdbx_description
1 polymer ?
#
loop_
_entity_poly.entity_id
_entity_poly.type
_entity_poly.pdbx_seq_one_letter_code
_entity_poly.pdbx_strand_id
1 'polypeptide(L)'
;MAGPLWRTAAFVQRHRTGLLVGSCAGLFGVPISYHLFPDPVVQWLYQYWPQGQPAPLPPQLQSLFQEVLQDIGVPSGHCYKPFTTFTFQPVSAGFPRLPAGAVVGIPASFLGDL
;
A
#
# COMPACT_ATOMS: atom_id res chain seq x y z
N MET A 1 43.10 25.00 11.08
CA MET A 1 41.99 25.11 10.12
C MET A 1 40.83 24.25 10.63
N ALA A 2 39.75 24.86 11.12
CA ALA A 2 38.58 24.10 11.56
C ALA A 2 37.93 23.47 10.32
N GLY A 3 38.11 22.16 10.17
CA GLY A 3 37.76 21.42 8.96
C GLY A 3 36.25 21.34 8.72
N PRO A 4 35.84 20.67 7.62
CA PRO A 4 34.43 20.47 7.24
C PRO A 4 33.53 20.00 8.39
N LEU A 5 34.09 19.18 9.30
CA LEU A 5 33.42 18.62 10.48
C LEU A 5 32.93 19.66 11.49
N TRP A 6 33.63 20.79 11.65
CA TRP A 6 33.19 21.85 12.55
C TRP A 6 31.96 22.58 11.98
N ARG A 7 31.95 22.78 10.66
CA ARG A 7 30.83 23.43 9.96
C ARG A 7 29.58 22.56 10.00
N THR A 8 29.71 21.25 9.82
CA THR A 8 28.59 20.31 9.95
C THR A 8 28.07 20.25 11.39
N ALA A 9 28.95 20.20 12.39
CA ALA A 9 28.53 20.23 13.80
C ALA A 9 27.78 21.52 14.17
N ALA A 10 28.27 22.68 13.75
CA ALA A 10 27.62 23.96 13.98
C ALA A 10 26.25 24.06 13.27
N PHE A 11 26.16 23.50 12.06
CA PHE A 11 24.90 23.41 11.31
C PHE A 11 23.87 22.52 12.02
N VAL A 12 24.29 21.33 12.46
CA VAL A 12 23.42 20.40 13.20
C VAL A 12 22.95 21.01 14.51
N GLN A 13 23.81 21.71 15.25
CA GLN A 13 23.42 22.42 16.47
C GLN A 13 22.42 23.55 16.19
N ARG A 14 22.64 24.34 15.12
CA ARG A 14 21.74 25.44 14.75
C ARG A 14 20.37 24.96 14.25
N HIS A 15 20.31 23.81 13.59
CA HIS A 15 19.09 23.27 12.98
C HIS A 15 18.56 22.00 13.65
N ARG A 16 19.00 21.71 14.89
CA ARG A 16 18.64 20.52 15.70
C ARG A 16 17.16 20.17 15.61
N THR A 17 16.27 21.14 15.83
CA THR A 17 14.83 20.90 15.87
C THR A 17 14.30 20.54 14.48
N GLY A 18 14.76 21.24 13.44
CA GLY A 18 14.39 20.94 12.06
C GLY A 18 14.87 19.57 11.60
N LEU A 19 16.08 19.17 11.99
CA LEU A 19 16.61 17.84 11.71
C LEU A 19 15.82 16.74 12.43
N LEU A 20 15.51 16.93 13.72
CA LEU A 20 14.70 15.95 14.47
C LEU A 20 13.28 15.83 13.89
N VAL A 21 12.61 16.95 13.65
CA VAL A 21 11.26 16.95 13.05
C VAL A 21 11.30 16.31 11.66
N GLY A 22 12.29 16.65 10.83
CA GLY A 22 12.47 16.06 9.50
C GLY A 22 12.72 14.54 9.56
N SER A 23 13.59 14.08 10.46
CA SER A 23 13.87 12.65 10.65
C SER A 23 12.64 11.89 11.15
N CYS A 24 11.92 12.42 12.14
CA CYS A 24 10.70 11.80 12.64
C CYS A 24 9.61 11.78 11.56
N ALA A 25 9.37 12.91 10.89
CA ALA A 25 8.39 13.00 9.81
C ALA A 25 8.72 12.06 8.65
N GLY A 26 10.00 11.86 8.32
CA GLY A 26 10.45 10.87 7.34
C GLY A 26 10.18 9.43 7.79
N LEU A 27 10.57 9.08 9.01
CA LEU A 27 10.38 7.73 9.56
C LEU A 27 8.90 7.33 9.65
N PHE A 28 8.00 8.25 10.00
CA PHE A 28 6.56 8.00 10.01
C PHE A 28 5.92 8.14 8.63
N GLY A 29 6.42 9.06 7.80
CA GLY A 29 5.87 9.35 6.48
C GLY A 29 6.04 8.20 5.50
N VAL A 30 7.15 7.45 5.57
CA VAL A 30 7.40 6.32 4.67
C VAL A 30 6.39 5.18 4.87
N PRO A 31 6.14 4.65 6.09
CA PRO A 31 5.09 3.65 6.31
C PRO A 31 3.69 4.17 5.94
N ILE A 32 3.37 5.42 6.28
CA ILE A 32 2.05 6.00 6.02
C ILE A 32 1.81 6.19 4.52
N SER A 33 2.84 6.48 3.74
CA SER A 33 2.70 6.70 2.30
C SER A 33 2.18 5.45 1.57
N TYR A 34 2.52 4.25 2.03
CA TYR A 34 1.96 2.98 1.51
C TYR A 34 0.45 2.87 1.69
N HIS A 35 -0.11 3.50 2.72
CA HIS A 35 -1.55 3.55 2.96
C HIS A 35 -2.25 4.70 2.23
N LEU A 36 -1.51 5.74 1.82
CA LEU A 36 -2.07 6.88 1.07
C LEU A 36 -2.06 6.63 -0.44
N PHE A 37 -1.06 5.91 -0.95
CA PHE A 37 -0.89 5.61 -2.38
C PHE A 37 -0.69 4.10 -2.62
N PRO A 38 -1.70 3.28 -2.31
CA PRO A 38 -1.59 1.82 -2.42
C PRO A 38 -1.50 1.31 -3.87
N ASP A 39 -2.07 2.08 -4.81
CA ASP A 39 -2.54 1.58 -6.12
C ASP A 39 -1.52 1.58 -7.26
N PRO A 40 -0.21 1.82 -7.02
CA PRO A 40 0.75 1.15 -7.89
C PRO A 40 1.69 0.21 -7.14
N VAL A 41 2.02 0.51 -5.88
CA VAL A 41 3.11 -0.20 -5.20
C VAL A 41 2.68 -1.58 -4.73
N VAL A 42 1.51 -1.68 -4.07
CA VAL A 42 1.05 -2.94 -3.47
C VAL A 42 0.61 -3.91 -4.55
N GLN A 43 -0.12 -3.44 -5.55
CA GLN A 43 -0.44 -4.25 -6.72
C GLN A 43 0.85 -4.73 -7.39
N TRP A 44 1.80 -3.86 -7.73
CA TRP A 44 3.05 -4.29 -8.37
C TRP A 44 3.83 -5.34 -7.55
N LEU A 45 3.90 -5.17 -6.23
CA LEU A 45 4.62 -6.08 -5.33
C LEU A 45 3.97 -7.45 -5.18
N TYR A 46 2.63 -7.52 -5.21
CA TYR A 46 1.90 -8.72 -4.81
C TYR A 46 1.09 -9.35 -5.94
N GLN A 47 0.95 -8.70 -7.09
CA GLN A 47 0.18 -9.20 -8.23
C GLN A 47 0.69 -10.58 -8.65
N TYR A 48 -0.22 -11.45 -9.06
CA TYR A 48 0.10 -12.77 -9.61
C TYR A 48 0.46 -12.69 -11.09
N TRP A 49 1.60 -13.27 -11.50
CA TRP A 49 2.15 -13.21 -12.87
C TRP A 49 2.54 -14.60 -13.40
N PRO A 50 1.58 -15.49 -13.71
CA PRO A 50 1.87 -16.86 -14.12
C PRO A 50 2.63 -16.98 -15.45
N GLN A 51 2.48 -16.00 -16.35
CA GLN A 51 3.05 -16.01 -17.71
C GLN A 51 3.77 -14.70 -18.04
N GLY A 52 4.31 -14.02 -17.03
CA GLY A 52 4.92 -12.70 -17.22
C GLY A 52 3.91 -11.60 -17.56
N GLN A 53 2.62 -11.86 -17.36
CA GLN A 53 1.53 -10.89 -17.44
C GLN A 53 0.70 -10.93 -16.16
N PRO A 54 0.15 -9.79 -15.71
CA PRO A 54 -0.69 -9.74 -14.52
C PRO A 54 -1.97 -10.55 -14.76
N ALA A 55 -2.21 -11.55 -13.91
CA ALA A 55 -3.42 -12.35 -13.98
C ALA A 55 -4.63 -11.47 -13.64
N PRO A 56 -5.67 -11.42 -14.51
CA PRO A 56 -6.90 -10.71 -14.19
C PRO A 56 -7.59 -11.36 -12.99
N LEU A 57 -8.46 -10.60 -12.33
CA LEU A 57 -9.33 -11.17 -11.30
C LEU A 57 -10.38 -12.06 -11.98
N PRO A 58 -10.54 -13.34 -11.57
CA PRO A 58 -11.60 -14.18 -12.10
C PRO A 58 -12.98 -13.55 -11.88
N PRO A 59 -13.90 -13.62 -12.86
CA PRO A 59 -15.20 -12.94 -12.76
C PRO A 59 -16.05 -13.48 -11.61
N GLN A 60 -15.95 -14.79 -11.32
CA GLN A 60 -16.62 -15.41 -10.18
C GLN A 60 -16.13 -14.82 -8.85
N LEU A 61 -14.81 -14.61 -8.73
CA LEU A 61 -14.20 -14.02 -7.55
C LEU A 61 -14.56 -12.53 -7.41
N GLN A 62 -14.65 -11.81 -8.53
CA GLN A 62 -15.11 -10.44 -8.55
C GLN A 62 -16.55 -10.31 -8.03
N SER A 63 -17.45 -11.18 -8.49
CA SER A 63 -18.85 -11.21 -8.03
C SER A 63 -18.94 -11.52 -6.54
N LEU A 64 -18.23 -12.55 -6.08
CA LEU A 64 -18.19 -12.92 -4.66
C LEU A 64 -17.65 -11.77 -3.80
N PHE A 65 -16.61 -11.08 -4.27
CA PHE A 65 -16.07 -9.92 -3.57
C PHE A 65 -17.10 -8.80 -3.43
N GLN A 66 -17.88 -8.52 -4.48
CA GLN A 66 -18.94 -7.52 -4.42
C GLN A 66 -20.08 -7.93 -3.47
N GLU A 67 -20.46 -9.20 -3.46
CA GLU A 67 -21.44 -9.75 -2.52
C GLU A 67 -20.98 -9.58 -1.07
N VAL A 68 -19.73 -9.93 -0.78
CA VAL A 68 -19.14 -9.74 0.56
C VAL A 68 -19.14 -8.26 0.96
N LEU A 69 -18.79 -7.34 0.05
CA LEU A 69 -18.83 -5.90 0.34
C LEU A 69 -20.26 -5.41 0.66
N GLN A 70 -21.27 -5.97 0.00
CA GLN A 70 -22.67 -5.65 0.26
C GLN A 70 -23.13 -6.20 1.61
N ASP A 71 -22.79 -7.46 1.91
CA ASP A 71 -23.18 -8.14 3.15
C ASP A 71 -22.62 -7.46 4.40
N ILE A 72 -21.38 -6.97 4.33
CA ILE A 72 -20.76 -6.22 5.45
C ILE A 72 -21.20 -4.76 5.50
N GLY A 73 -22.06 -4.32 4.57
CA GLY A 73 -22.61 -2.96 4.54
C GLY A 73 -21.59 -1.88 4.23
N VAL A 74 -20.65 -2.13 3.31
CA VAL A 74 -19.69 -1.10 2.88
C VAL A 74 -20.43 0.11 2.28
N PRO A 75 -20.21 1.33 2.79
CA PRO A 75 -20.85 2.52 2.22
C PRO A 75 -20.37 2.76 0.79
N SER A 76 -21.26 3.29 -0.07
CA SER A 76 -20.96 3.61 -1.48
C SER A 76 -19.83 4.62 -1.68
N GLY A 77 -19.50 5.42 -0.65
CA GLY A 77 -18.38 6.35 -0.65
C GLY A 77 -17.00 5.69 -0.40
N HIS A 78 -16.97 4.39 -0.12
CA HIS A 78 -15.72 3.65 0.09
C HIS A 78 -15.33 2.89 -1.17
N CYS A 79 -14.09 3.07 -1.61
CA CYS A 79 -13.57 2.41 -2.80
C CYS A 79 -12.67 1.23 -2.40
N TYR A 80 -13.08 0.02 -2.75
CA TYR A 80 -12.27 -1.19 -2.64
C TYR A 80 -12.00 -1.78 -4.02
N LYS A 81 -10.73 -2.08 -4.30
CA LYS A 81 -10.26 -2.61 -5.58
C LYS A 81 -9.62 -3.99 -5.39
N PRO A 82 -10.30 -5.07 -5.78
CA PRO A 82 -9.73 -6.40 -5.69
C PRO A 82 -8.72 -6.64 -6.82
N PHE A 83 -7.65 -7.39 -6.53
CA PHE A 83 -6.70 -7.89 -7.53
C PHE A 83 -6.23 -9.30 -7.17
N THR A 84 -5.72 -10.03 -8.16
CA THR A 84 -5.19 -11.39 -7.95
C THR A 84 -3.77 -11.33 -7.39
N THR A 85 -3.53 -11.91 -6.22
CA THR A 85 -2.19 -11.97 -5.61
C THR A 85 -1.57 -13.36 -5.67
N PHE A 86 -0.24 -13.42 -5.72
CA PHE A 86 0.51 -14.67 -5.63
C PHE A 86 0.64 -15.22 -4.21
N THR A 87 0.26 -14.44 -3.18
CA THR A 87 0.40 -14.85 -1.78
C THR A 87 -0.65 -15.89 -1.39
N PHE A 88 -0.37 -16.67 -0.35
CA PHE A 88 -1.30 -17.65 0.22
C PHE A 88 -2.36 -17.02 1.14
N GLN A 89 -2.11 -15.81 1.64
CA GLN A 89 -3.02 -15.07 2.50
C GLN A 89 -3.46 -13.79 1.80
N PRO A 90 -4.71 -13.33 2.00
CA PRO A 90 -5.16 -12.05 1.49
C PRO A 90 -4.27 -10.91 2.00
N VAL A 91 -3.95 -9.99 1.12
CA VAL A 91 -3.20 -8.77 1.47
C VAL A 91 -4.07 -7.55 1.22
N SER A 92 -3.89 -6.49 2.00
CA SER A 92 -4.61 -5.24 1.77
C SER A 92 -3.74 -4.04 2.07
N ALA A 93 -4.02 -2.94 1.37
CA ALA A 93 -3.37 -1.67 1.60
C ALA A 93 -4.30 -0.53 1.18
N GLY A 94 -4.05 0.67 1.70
CA GLY A 94 -4.85 1.84 1.40
C GLY A 94 -5.84 2.23 2.49
N PHE A 95 -6.58 3.30 2.22
CA PHE A 95 -7.70 3.73 3.07
C PHE A 95 -8.96 3.87 2.19
N PRO A 96 -10.01 3.06 2.42
CA PRO A 96 -11.17 2.99 1.53
C PRO A 96 -11.92 4.32 1.39
N ARG A 97 -11.81 5.21 2.38
CA ARG A 97 -12.46 6.53 2.40
C ARG A 97 -11.70 7.58 1.58
N LEU A 98 -10.49 7.30 1.10
CA LEU A 98 -9.75 8.22 0.24
C LEU A 98 -10.13 7.99 -1.23
N PRO A 99 -9.96 9.01 -2.10
CA PRO A 99 -10.19 8.86 -3.53
C PRO A 99 -9.38 7.73 -4.19
N ALA A 100 -8.17 7.46 -3.69
CA ALA A 100 -7.35 6.35 -4.16
C ALA A 100 -7.92 4.96 -3.79
N GLY A 101 -8.75 4.91 -2.74
CA GLY A 101 -9.37 3.71 -2.20
C GLY A 101 -8.41 2.81 -1.42
N ALA A 102 -8.85 1.57 -1.22
CA ALA A 102 -8.05 0.47 -0.72
C ALA A 102 -7.99 -0.65 -1.75
N VAL A 103 -6.83 -1.29 -1.87
CA VAL A 103 -6.64 -2.48 -2.70
C VAL A 103 -6.67 -3.72 -1.83
N VAL A 104 -7.24 -4.80 -2.36
CA VAL A 104 -7.34 -6.11 -1.68
C VAL A 104 -6.81 -7.17 -2.63
N GLY A 105 -5.67 -7.75 -2.29
CA GLY A 105 -5.09 -8.89 -2.99
C GLY A 105 -5.76 -10.17 -2.51
N ILE A 106 -6.41 -10.88 -3.42
CA ILE A 106 -7.05 -12.16 -3.15
C ILE A 106 -6.20 -13.28 -3.76
N PRO A 107 -5.80 -14.30 -2.98
CA PRO A 107 -4.98 -15.40 -3.46
C PRO A 107 -5.56 -16.02 -4.73
N ALA A 108 -4.72 -16.23 -5.73
CA ALA A 108 -5.15 -16.87 -6.97
C ALA A 108 -5.70 -18.30 -6.72
N SER A 109 -5.24 -18.98 -5.66
CA SER A 109 -5.70 -20.30 -5.25
C SER A 109 -7.05 -20.32 -4.52
N PHE A 110 -7.66 -19.16 -4.26
CA PHE A 110 -8.86 -19.07 -3.42
C PHE A 110 -10.05 -19.90 -3.94
N LEU A 111 -10.23 -19.98 -5.26
CA LEU A 111 -11.29 -20.79 -5.88
C LEU A 111 -10.89 -22.24 -6.15
N GLY A 112 -9.62 -22.61 -5.93
CA GLY A 112 -9.13 -23.99 -6.15
C GLY A 112 -8.85 -24.38 -7.60
N ASP A 113 -8.96 -23.44 -8.55
CA ASP A 113 -8.86 -23.69 -10.01
C ASP A 113 -7.46 -23.46 -10.62
N LEU A 114 -6.39 -23.38 -9.81
CA LEU A 114 -5.02 -23.20 -10.28
C LEU A 114 -4.26 -24.52 -10.50
#